data_AF-A0A6B3NEM8-F1
#
_entry.id   AF-A0A6B3NEM8-F1
#
_cell.length_a   1.000
_cell.length_b   1.000
_cell.length_c   1.000
_cell.angle_alpha   90.00
_cell.angle_beta   90.00
_cell.angle_gamma   90.00
#
_symmetry.space_group_name_H-M   'P 1'
#
loop_
_entity.id
_entity.type
_entity.pdbx_description
1 polymer ?
#
loop_
_entity_poly.entity_id
_entity_poly.type
_entity_poly.pdbx_seq_one_letter_code
_entity_poly.pdbx_strand_id
1 'polypeptide(L)'
;MSSVAECMDLGATARRSRKIRLFLNPKQKALLKQWFGVSRYIYNTTIKYLQEPGTKANWMAIKSGILKSLPDWSKPVPFQIKSIAIKDACLAVKAAKKGCKQDGQIRRCRFRSRRDTTQSIFVPKTAIKASGIYHTKLGKCRFKEALPEIFSDGRLRLAYDEYYLIISEKVQPSVTENQGRMVALDPGVRTFMTFFSENSYGWLGKDSNLHIQKLCFRLDKLVSRISFAKSQLKKRLKKAASRLRCKIKNLVKEIHHKFSHI
;
A
#
# COMPACT_ATOMS: atom_id res chain seq x y z
N MET A 1 -7.09 6.44 54.92
CA MET A 1 -6.94 7.33 53.75
C MET A 1 -6.72 6.44 52.53
N SER A 2 -7.72 6.33 51.68
CA SER A 2 -7.70 5.49 50.47
C SER A 2 -7.03 6.28 49.34
N SER A 3 -5.91 5.78 48.84
CA SER A 3 -5.23 6.33 47.67
C SER A 3 -6.10 6.08 46.43
N VAL A 4 -6.77 7.12 45.96
CA VAL A 4 -7.46 7.14 44.67
C VAL A 4 -6.42 6.86 43.60
N ALA A 5 -6.54 5.71 42.93
CA ALA A 5 -5.76 5.39 41.77
C ALA A 5 -6.06 6.44 40.70
N GLU A 6 -5.04 7.22 40.31
CA GLU A 6 -5.09 8.06 39.13
C GLU A 6 -5.42 7.18 37.92
N CYS A 7 -6.67 7.28 37.47
CA CYS A 7 -7.10 6.71 36.22
C CYS A 7 -6.39 7.48 35.10
N MET A 8 -5.22 6.98 34.69
CA MET A 8 -4.56 7.43 33.47
C MET A 8 -5.52 7.19 32.31
N ASP A 9 -6.17 8.27 31.88
CA ASP A 9 -6.96 8.32 30.66
C ASP A 9 -6.05 7.93 29.49
N LEU A 10 -6.12 6.66 29.08
CA LEU A 10 -5.49 6.12 27.90
C LEU A 10 -6.23 6.68 26.68
N GLY A 11 -6.03 7.98 26.41
CA GLY A 11 -6.52 8.64 25.21
C GLY A 11 -6.11 7.82 24.00
N ALA A 12 -7.10 7.24 23.33
CA ALA A 12 -6.91 6.30 22.23
C ALA A 12 -6.08 6.94 21.11
N THR A 13 -4.76 6.72 21.11
CA THR A 13 -3.88 7.33 20.13
C THR A 13 -4.18 6.74 18.75
N ALA A 14 -4.77 7.55 17.86
CA ALA A 14 -5.06 7.13 16.50
C ALA A 14 -3.76 7.00 15.68
N ARG A 15 -3.80 6.16 14.64
CA ARG A 15 -2.68 6.00 13.69
C ARG A 15 -3.13 6.38 12.30
N ARG A 16 -2.46 7.37 11.71
CA ARG A 16 -2.69 7.80 10.33
C ARG A 16 -1.61 7.24 9.42
N SER A 17 -2.00 6.72 8.26
CA SER A 17 -1.04 6.26 7.25
C SER A 17 -0.74 7.37 6.24
N ARG A 18 0.54 7.63 5.99
CA ARG A 18 1.02 8.54 4.95
C ARG A 18 1.61 7.77 3.77
N LYS A 19 1.33 8.24 2.56
CA LYS A 19 1.82 7.67 1.30
C LYS A 19 2.68 8.72 0.57
N ILE A 20 3.98 8.67 0.77
CA ILE A 20 4.93 9.66 0.27
C ILE A 20 5.59 9.15 -1.01
N ARG A 21 5.53 9.91 -2.10
CA ARG A 21 6.15 9.52 -3.38
C ARG A 21 7.68 9.68 -3.34
N LEU A 22 8.39 8.74 -3.96
CA LEU A 22 9.85 8.77 -4.13
C LEU A 22 10.21 9.03 -5.60
N PHE A 23 11.23 9.85 -5.81
CA PHE A 23 11.84 10.08 -7.11
C PHE A 23 13.17 9.35 -7.20
N LEU A 24 13.25 8.43 -8.15
CA LEU A 24 14.37 7.50 -8.30
C LEU A 24 14.94 7.57 -9.72
N ASN A 25 16.26 7.48 -9.81
CA ASN A 25 16.96 7.39 -11.08
C ASN A 25 16.87 5.95 -11.68
N PRO A 26 17.28 5.75 -12.95
CA PRO A 26 17.20 4.43 -13.59
C PRO A 26 17.98 3.31 -12.88
N LYS A 27 19.19 3.60 -12.37
CA LYS A 27 20.04 2.63 -11.64
C LYS A 27 19.34 2.17 -10.35
N GLN A 28 18.78 3.11 -9.59
CA GLN A 28 17.98 2.85 -8.39
C GLN A 28 16.75 1.98 -8.69
N LYS A 29 16.02 2.28 -9.77
CA LYS A 29 14.86 1.49 -10.18
C LYS A 29 15.25 0.06 -10.56
N ALA A 30 16.41 -0.15 -11.19
CA ALA A 30 16.93 -1.48 -11.49
C ALA A 30 17.24 -2.26 -10.21
N LEU A 31 17.92 -1.63 -9.25
CA LEU A 31 18.22 -2.25 -7.96
C LEU A 31 16.95 -2.64 -7.19
N LEU A 32 15.96 -1.74 -7.12
CA LEU A 32 14.68 -2.05 -6.47
C LEU A 32 13.92 -3.18 -7.15
N LYS A 33 14.00 -3.31 -8.48
CA LYS A 33 13.40 -4.45 -9.19
C LYS A 33 14.03 -5.77 -8.73
N GLN A 34 15.35 -5.80 -8.50
CA GLN A 34 16.01 -6.97 -7.91
C GLN A 34 15.49 -7.23 -6.49
N TRP A 35 15.34 -6.20 -5.66
CA TRP A 35 14.85 -6.34 -4.28
C TRP A 35 13.40 -6.87 -4.23
N PHE A 36 12.50 -6.34 -5.08
CA PHE A 36 11.15 -6.89 -5.26
C PHE A 36 11.18 -8.33 -5.77
N GLY A 37 12.12 -8.66 -6.67
CA GLY A 37 12.33 -10.01 -7.17
C GLY A 37 12.70 -11.00 -6.06
N VAL A 38 13.71 -10.67 -5.25
CA VAL A 38 14.14 -11.47 -4.09
C VAL A 38 13.00 -11.61 -3.08
N SER A 39 12.34 -10.52 -2.71
CA SER A 39 11.22 -10.56 -1.76
C SER A 39 10.09 -11.47 -2.26
N ARG A 40 9.74 -11.40 -3.56
CA ARG A 40 8.74 -12.28 -4.17
C ARG A 40 9.18 -13.74 -4.16
N TYR A 41 10.43 -14.02 -4.54
CA TYR A 41 10.97 -15.38 -4.52
C TYR A 41 10.84 -16.00 -3.13
N ILE A 42 11.35 -15.30 -2.11
CA ILE A 42 11.30 -15.77 -0.71
C ILE A 42 9.87 -15.98 -0.23
N TYR A 43 8.97 -15.03 -0.50
CA TYR A 43 7.56 -15.17 -0.16
C TYR A 43 6.96 -16.43 -0.80
N ASN A 44 7.18 -16.63 -2.10
CA ASN A 44 6.64 -17.79 -2.82
C ASN A 44 7.23 -19.11 -2.34
N THR A 45 8.55 -19.17 -2.11
CA THR A 45 9.21 -20.34 -1.50
C THR A 45 8.63 -20.66 -0.13
N THR A 46 8.38 -19.63 0.69
CA THR A 46 7.75 -19.81 2.01
C THR A 46 6.30 -20.31 1.89
N ILE A 47 5.51 -19.79 0.95
CA ILE A 47 4.15 -20.30 0.71
C ILE A 47 4.19 -21.76 0.22
N LYS A 48 5.12 -22.12 -0.67
CA LYS A 48 5.28 -23.50 -1.15
C LYS A 48 5.57 -24.44 0.02
N TYR A 49 6.54 -24.09 0.87
CA TYR A 49 6.83 -24.83 2.08
C TYR A 49 5.61 -24.95 3.01
N LEU A 50 4.86 -23.86 3.22
CA LEU A 50 3.67 -23.86 4.08
C LEU A 50 2.45 -24.58 3.48
N GLN A 51 2.51 -25.03 2.22
CA GLN A 51 1.50 -25.88 1.61
C GLN A 51 1.76 -27.37 1.89
N GLU A 52 2.97 -27.74 2.32
CA GLU A 52 3.32 -29.11 2.67
C GLU A 52 2.60 -29.54 3.97
N PRO A 53 2.17 -30.82 4.05
CA PRO A 53 1.49 -31.33 5.24
C PRO A 53 2.39 -31.26 6.48
N GLY A 54 1.78 -31.08 7.66
CA GLY A 54 2.50 -31.01 8.94
C GLY A 54 3.21 -29.67 9.22
N THR A 55 3.26 -28.74 8.25
CA THR A 55 3.93 -27.45 8.45
C THR A 55 3.07 -26.46 9.24
N LYS A 56 3.74 -25.66 10.09
CA LYS A 56 3.10 -24.60 10.89
C LYS A 56 3.62 -23.24 10.46
N ALA A 57 2.73 -22.26 10.31
CA ALA A 57 3.08 -20.88 9.96
C ALA A 57 3.76 -20.14 11.14
N ASN A 58 4.95 -20.58 11.52
CA ASN A 58 5.78 -19.95 12.55
C ASN A 58 7.02 -19.31 11.90
N TRP A 59 6.99 -18.00 11.77
CA TRP A 59 8.09 -17.24 11.15
C TRP A 59 9.44 -17.47 11.83
N MET A 60 9.49 -17.51 13.17
CA MET A 60 10.76 -17.65 13.89
C MET A 60 11.42 -18.99 13.61
N ALA A 61 10.63 -20.07 13.59
CA ALA A 61 11.12 -21.42 13.30
C ALA A 61 11.58 -21.58 11.83
N ILE A 62 10.82 -21.04 10.88
CA ILE A 62 11.06 -21.23 9.44
C ILE A 62 12.20 -20.33 8.93
N LYS A 63 12.39 -19.15 9.54
CA LYS A 63 13.29 -18.11 9.05
C LYS A 63 14.71 -18.61 8.82
N SER A 64 15.29 -19.36 9.76
CA SER A 64 16.68 -19.82 9.67
C SER A 64 16.88 -20.75 8.46
N GLY A 65 16.01 -21.77 8.32
CA GLY A 65 16.10 -22.75 7.23
C GLY A 65 15.95 -22.11 5.85
N ILE A 66 14.92 -21.28 5.65
CA ILE A 66 14.70 -20.62 4.36
C ILE A 66 15.82 -19.62 4.04
N LEU A 67 16.33 -18.87 5.02
CA LEU A 67 17.40 -17.91 4.77
C LEU A 67 18.73 -18.59 4.39
N LYS A 68 19.02 -19.77 4.95
CA LYS A 68 20.22 -20.57 4.62
C LYS A 68 20.12 -21.19 3.22
N SER A 69 18.93 -21.57 2.77
CA SER A 69 18.71 -22.15 1.43
C SER A 69 18.57 -21.10 0.32
N LEU A 70 18.82 -19.82 0.62
CA LEU A 70 18.72 -18.78 -0.40
C LEU A 70 19.91 -18.82 -1.37
N PRO A 71 19.66 -18.63 -2.67
CA PRO A 71 20.71 -18.57 -3.66
C PRO A 71 21.57 -17.30 -3.53
N ASP A 72 22.80 -17.38 -4.02
CA ASP A 72 23.83 -16.35 -3.87
C ASP A 72 23.44 -14.98 -4.45
N TRP A 73 22.68 -14.95 -5.54
CA TRP A 73 22.21 -13.71 -6.15
C TRP A 73 21.28 -12.88 -5.23
N SER A 74 20.79 -13.46 -4.13
CA SER A 74 19.98 -12.78 -3.11
C SER A 74 20.81 -12.13 -1.99
N LYS A 75 22.11 -12.45 -1.88
CA LYS A 75 23.01 -11.92 -0.84
C LYS A 75 23.04 -10.38 -0.78
N PRO A 76 23.09 -9.64 -1.90
CA PRO A 76 23.17 -8.17 -1.87
C PRO A 76 21.94 -7.48 -1.23
N VAL A 77 20.79 -8.14 -1.25
CA VAL A 77 19.52 -7.56 -0.78
C VAL A 77 19.50 -7.46 0.75
N PRO A 78 19.05 -6.32 1.33
CA PRO A 78 18.96 -6.14 2.78
C PRO A 78 18.27 -7.30 3.50
N PHE A 79 18.86 -7.72 4.62
CA PHE A 79 18.36 -8.83 5.44
C PHE A 79 16.90 -8.64 5.87
N GLN A 80 16.50 -7.43 6.27
CA GLN A 80 15.14 -7.13 6.71
C GLN A 80 14.10 -7.36 5.61
N ILE A 81 14.42 -7.06 4.34
CA ILE A 81 13.53 -7.35 3.21
C ILE A 81 13.32 -8.85 3.06
N LYS A 82 14.39 -9.64 3.19
CA LYS A 82 14.36 -11.10 3.10
C LYS A 82 13.56 -11.71 4.26
N SER A 83 13.90 -11.33 5.49
CA SER A 83 13.27 -11.84 6.70
C SER A 83 11.78 -11.51 6.79
N ILE A 84 11.38 -10.29 6.40
CA ILE A 84 9.97 -9.87 6.45
C ILE A 84 9.15 -10.48 5.30
N ALA A 85 9.77 -10.85 4.16
CA ALA A 85 9.07 -11.61 3.13
C ALA A 85 8.57 -12.98 3.65
N ILE A 86 9.36 -13.65 4.49
CA ILE A 86 8.96 -14.89 5.18
C ILE A 86 7.82 -14.61 6.15
N LYS A 87 7.95 -13.55 6.97
CA LYS A 87 6.90 -13.12 7.92
C LYS A 87 5.58 -12.84 7.20
N ASP A 88 5.62 -12.12 6.07
CA ASP A 88 4.46 -11.81 5.24
C ASP A 88 3.75 -13.08 4.77
N ALA A 89 4.49 -14.11 4.35
CA ALA A 89 3.93 -15.39 3.92
C ALA A 89 3.26 -16.13 5.09
N CYS A 90 3.93 -16.21 6.24
CA CYS A 90 3.33 -16.79 7.44
C CYS A 90 2.06 -16.04 7.88
N LEU A 91 2.07 -14.71 7.84
CA LEU A 91 0.91 -13.88 8.17
C LEU A 91 -0.25 -14.10 7.18
N ALA A 92 0.04 -14.24 5.89
CA ALA A 92 -0.99 -14.55 4.90
C ALA A 92 -1.68 -15.90 5.18
N VAL A 93 -0.90 -16.94 5.50
CA VAL A 93 -1.44 -18.26 5.87
C VAL A 93 -2.25 -18.19 7.17
N LYS A 94 -1.75 -17.48 8.19
CA LYS A 94 -2.50 -17.28 9.44
C LYS A 94 -3.82 -16.55 9.21
N ALA A 95 -3.82 -15.49 8.39
CA ALA A 95 -5.02 -14.73 8.06
C ALA A 95 -6.03 -15.61 7.28
N ALA A 96 -5.56 -16.42 6.33
CA ALA A 96 -6.39 -17.36 5.60
C ALA A 96 -7.06 -18.39 6.52
N LYS A 97 -6.27 -18.97 7.45
CA LYS A 97 -6.79 -19.91 8.46
C LYS A 97 -7.80 -19.24 9.40
N LYS A 98 -7.49 -18.03 9.89
CA LYS A 98 -8.40 -17.26 10.76
C LYS A 98 -9.72 -16.96 10.03
N GLY A 99 -9.66 -16.48 8.79
CA GLY A 99 -10.85 -16.22 7.99
C GLY A 99 -11.70 -17.47 7.80
N CYS A 100 -11.07 -18.60 7.42
CA CYS A 100 -11.78 -19.87 7.23
C CYS A 100 -12.47 -20.36 8.51
N LYS A 101 -11.92 -20.08 9.70
CA LYS A 101 -12.58 -20.37 10.98
C LYS A 101 -13.78 -19.49 11.25
N GLN A 102 -13.81 -18.27 10.70
CA GLN A 102 -14.89 -17.31 10.93
C GLN A 102 -16.09 -17.54 10.02
N ASP A 103 -15.88 -17.92 8.76
CA ASP A 103 -16.96 -18.04 7.77
C ASP A 103 -17.00 -19.38 7.01
N GLY A 104 -16.17 -20.35 7.40
CA GLY A 104 -16.10 -21.67 6.77
C GLY A 104 -15.43 -21.70 5.40
N GLN A 105 -15.06 -20.55 4.81
CA GLN A 105 -14.56 -20.49 3.44
C GLN A 105 -13.05 -20.72 3.36
N ILE A 106 -12.66 -21.75 2.60
CA ILE A 106 -11.26 -22.11 2.36
C ILE A 106 -10.57 -21.03 1.51
N ARG A 107 -9.58 -20.36 2.10
CA ARG A 107 -8.77 -19.34 1.43
C ARG A 107 -7.40 -19.89 1.08
N ARG A 108 -7.16 -20.15 -0.20
CA ARG A 108 -5.83 -20.57 -0.68
C ARG A 108 -4.88 -19.37 -0.79
N CYS A 109 -3.75 -19.44 -0.09
CA CYS A 109 -2.69 -18.44 -0.22
C CYS A 109 -2.01 -18.55 -1.60
N ARG A 110 -2.09 -17.48 -2.39
CA ARG A 110 -1.53 -17.44 -3.76
C ARG A 110 -0.08 -16.97 -3.77
N PHE A 111 0.67 -17.43 -4.75
CA PHE A 111 1.99 -16.88 -5.06
C PHE A 111 1.87 -15.45 -5.60
N ARG A 112 2.84 -14.61 -5.24
CA ARG A 112 3.03 -13.27 -5.80
C ARG A 112 3.61 -13.38 -7.21
N SER A 113 3.19 -12.52 -8.13
CA SER A 113 3.66 -12.48 -9.51
C SER A 113 4.54 -11.27 -9.79
N ARG A 114 5.46 -11.42 -10.74
CA ARG A 114 6.19 -10.28 -11.31
C ARG A 114 5.28 -9.31 -12.06
N ARG A 115 4.14 -9.81 -12.55
CA ARG A 115 3.16 -9.06 -13.32
C ARG A 115 2.12 -8.36 -12.44
N ASP A 116 2.20 -8.52 -11.11
CA ASP A 116 1.31 -7.83 -10.18
C ASP A 116 1.41 -6.32 -10.39
N THR A 117 0.23 -5.68 -10.46
CA THR A 117 0.10 -4.22 -10.66
C THR A 117 0.70 -3.42 -9.52
N THR A 118 0.81 -4.04 -8.34
CA THR A 118 1.47 -3.46 -7.18
C THR A 118 2.37 -4.48 -6.48
N GLN A 119 3.54 -4.04 -6.05
CA GLN A 119 4.49 -4.84 -5.28
C GLN A 119 4.96 -4.02 -4.08
N SER A 120 5.30 -4.68 -2.97
CA SER A 120 5.76 -4.00 -1.76
C SER A 120 6.88 -4.75 -1.06
N ILE A 121 7.82 -4.02 -0.48
CA ILE A 121 8.87 -4.53 0.39
C ILE A 121 8.91 -3.73 1.70
N PHE A 122 9.39 -4.38 2.75
CA PHE A 122 9.57 -3.77 4.05
C PHE A 122 10.79 -2.83 4.08
N VAL A 123 10.65 -1.72 4.78
CA VAL A 123 11.73 -0.75 5.03
C VAL A 123 11.72 -0.42 6.53
N PRO A 124 12.74 -0.81 7.30
CA PRO A 124 12.81 -0.47 8.72
C PRO A 124 12.98 1.04 8.88
N LYS A 125 12.46 1.60 9.98
CA LYS A 125 12.56 3.02 10.32
C LYS A 125 14.00 3.52 10.24
N THR A 126 14.95 2.73 10.72
CA THR A 126 16.39 3.02 10.71
C THR A 126 16.97 3.22 9.30
N ALA A 127 16.35 2.64 8.27
CA ALA A 127 16.74 2.80 6.88
C ALA A 127 16.05 3.98 6.18
N ILE A 128 15.10 4.66 6.83
CA ILE A 128 14.37 5.81 6.29
C ILE A 128 14.99 7.08 6.87
N LYS A 129 15.64 7.89 6.03
CA LYS A 129 16.21 9.19 6.40
C LYS A 129 15.75 10.26 5.40
N ALA A 130 15.93 11.53 5.71
CA ALA A 130 15.63 12.62 4.78
C ALA A 130 16.33 12.48 3.42
N SER A 131 17.52 11.86 3.41
CA SER A 131 18.30 11.57 2.20
C SER A 131 17.78 10.40 1.36
N GLY A 132 16.75 9.68 1.82
CA GLY A 132 16.15 8.55 1.11
C GLY A 132 15.98 7.30 1.97
N ILE A 133 15.57 6.20 1.31
CA ILE A 133 15.50 4.88 1.91
C ILE A 133 16.74 4.06 1.57
N TYR A 134 17.28 3.32 2.55
CA TYR A 134 18.50 2.53 2.39
C TYR A 134 19.61 3.30 1.66
N HIS A 135 19.81 4.58 1.99
CA HIS A 135 20.64 5.51 1.20
C HIS A 135 22.08 5.03 0.98
N THR A 136 22.64 4.19 1.86
CA THR A 136 23.97 3.57 1.70
C THR A 136 24.00 2.50 0.60
N LYS A 137 22.89 1.78 0.37
CA LYS A 137 22.79 0.73 -0.65
C LYS A 137 22.09 1.19 -1.92
N LEU A 138 21.03 1.99 -1.78
CA LEU A 138 20.23 2.51 -2.89
C LEU A 138 20.80 3.84 -3.43
N GLY A 139 21.61 4.55 -2.66
CA GLY A 139 21.98 5.92 -2.94
C GLY A 139 20.92 6.92 -2.47
N LYS A 140 21.25 8.21 -2.49
CA LYS A 140 20.35 9.30 -2.09
C LYS A 140 19.15 9.41 -3.06
N CYS A 141 17.97 9.67 -2.53
CA CYS A 141 16.76 9.89 -3.32
C CYS A 141 15.84 10.92 -2.66
N ARG A 142 15.03 11.60 -3.46
CA ARG A 142 14.14 12.68 -3.00
C ARG A 142 12.72 12.17 -2.73
N PHE A 143 12.14 12.63 -1.62
CA PHE A 143 10.72 12.47 -1.33
C PHE A 143 9.90 13.64 -1.88
N LYS A 144 8.64 13.42 -2.24
CA LYS A 144 7.72 14.48 -2.68
C LYS A 144 7.28 15.39 -1.53
N GLU A 145 7.22 14.84 -0.31
CA GLU A 145 6.85 15.53 0.92
C GLU A 145 7.91 15.24 1.98
N ALA A 146 8.04 16.11 2.97
CA ALA A 146 8.89 15.86 4.13
C ALA A 146 8.39 14.65 4.93
N LEU A 147 9.32 13.93 5.55
CA LEU A 147 8.98 12.88 6.50
C LEU A 147 8.40 13.54 7.76
N PRO A 148 7.37 12.94 8.38
CA PRO A 148 6.94 13.38 9.70
C PRO A 148 8.04 13.11 10.73
N GLU A 149 8.00 13.80 11.87
CA GLU A 149 8.98 13.64 12.94
C GLU A 149 8.92 12.24 13.56
N ILE A 150 7.72 11.79 13.91
CA ILE A 150 7.49 10.50 14.55
C ILE A 150 6.70 9.58 13.63
N PHE A 151 7.36 8.52 13.17
CA PHE A 151 6.77 7.50 12.32
C PHE A 151 7.24 6.08 12.66
N SER A 152 6.49 5.09 12.17
CA SER A 152 6.79 3.66 12.26
C SER A 152 7.79 3.19 11.20
N ASP A 153 8.10 1.89 11.23
CA ASP A 153 8.63 1.23 10.02
C ASP A 153 7.72 1.48 8.81
N GLY A 154 8.30 1.39 7.62
CA GLY A 154 7.61 1.65 6.37
C GLY A 154 7.53 0.45 5.44
N ARG A 155 6.77 0.64 4.37
CA ARG A 155 6.77 -0.22 3.20
C ARG A 155 6.99 0.59 1.94
N LEU A 156 7.99 0.20 1.16
CA LEU A 156 8.15 0.72 -0.19
C LEU A 156 7.22 -0.03 -1.12
N ARG A 157 6.28 0.68 -1.74
CA ARG A 157 5.28 0.17 -2.68
C ARG A 157 5.57 0.67 -4.09
N LEU A 158 5.71 -0.25 -5.04
CA LEU A 158 5.63 0.02 -6.47
C LEU A 158 4.17 -0.09 -6.90
N ALA A 159 3.63 0.96 -7.49
CA ALA A 159 2.30 0.97 -8.09
C ALA A 159 2.30 1.88 -9.32
N TYR A 160 1.78 1.41 -10.45
CA TYR A 160 1.70 2.18 -11.69
C TYR A 160 3.04 2.81 -12.16
N ASP A 161 4.13 2.05 -12.06
CA ASP A 161 5.51 2.52 -12.35
C ASP A 161 6.03 3.65 -11.45
N GLU A 162 5.33 3.95 -10.36
CA GLU A 162 5.71 4.92 -9.34
C GLU A 162 6.00 4.25 -8.00
N TYR A 163 6.87 4.87 -7.21
CA TYR A 163 7.36 4.33 -5.95
C TYR A 163 6.86 5.21 -4.80
N TYR A 164 6.32 4.57 -3.77
CA TYR A 164 5.73 5.23 -2.62
C TYR A 164 6.22 4.59 -1.34
N LEU A 165 6.67 5.40 -0.40
CA LEU A 165 6.92 5.00 0.98
C LEU A 165 5.61 5.15 1.75
N ILE A 166 5.15 4.04 2.31
CA ILE A 166 3.98 4.00 3.18
C ILE A 166 4.49 3.87 4.61
N ILE A 167 4.19 4.87 5.44
CA ILE A 167 4.54 4.90 6.86
C ILE A 167 3.30 5.23 7.68
N SER A 168 3.33 4.95 8.98
CA SER A 168 2.27 5.36 9.90
C SER A 168 2.82 6.33 10.93
N GLU A 169 2.07 7.39 11.20
CA GLU A 169 2.33 8.36 12.26
C GLU A 169 1.24 8.26 13.32
N LYS A 170 1.59 8.56 14.57
CA LYS A 170 0.61 8.70 15.65
C LYS A 170 -0.02 10.08 15.51
N VAL A 171 -1.34 10.15 15.60
CA VAL A 171 -2.10 11.39 15.53
C VAL A 171 -3.05 11.40 16.71
N GLN A 172 -3.13 12.54 17.41
CA GLN A 172 -4.15 12.71 18.42
C GLN A 172 -5.51 12.84 17.73
N PRO A 173 -6.53 12.05 18.11
CA PRO A 173 -7.87 12.28 17.62
C PRO A 173 -8.28 13.72 17.91
N SER A 174 -8.81 14.43 16.92
CA SER A 174 -9.54 15.66 17.21
C SER A 174 -10.82 15.28 17.95
N VAL A 175 -11.08 15.90 19.10
CA VAL A 175 -12.39 15.79 19.75
C VAL A 175 -13.38 16.54 18.87
N THR A 176 -14.31 15.81 18.26
CA THR A 176 -15.41 16.42 17.52
C THR A 176 -16.59 16.60 18.46
N GLU A 177 -17.20 17.78 18.49
CA GLU A 177 -18.46 17.98 19.20
C GLU A 177 -19.57 17.18 18.51
N ASN A 178 -19.99 16.08 19.14
CA ASN A 178 -21.08 15.24 18.64
C ASN A 178 -22.48 15.78 19.00
N GLN A 179 -22.56 16.98 19.60
CA GLN A 179 -23.81 17.62 20.02
C GLN A 179 -24.34 18.66 19.02
N GLY A 180 -23.83 18.65 17.79
CA GLY A 180 -24.17 19.61 16.74
C GLY A 180 -25.13 19.08 15.66
N ARG A 181 -25.85 20.02 15.04
CA ARG A 181 -26.79 19.93 13.90
C ARG A 181 -26.62 18.71 13.00
N MET A 182 -27.73 18.03 12.70
CA MET A 182 -27.76 16.89 11.79
C MET A 182 -27.62 17.30 10.33
N VAL A 183 -26.80 16.56 9.58
CA VAL A 183 -26.65 16.71 8.13
C VAL A 183 -26.86 15.35 7.47
N ALA A 184 -27.86 15.26 6.60
CA ALA A 184 -28.08 14.11 5.73
C ALA A 184 -27.09 14.17 4.55
N LEU A 185 -26.44 13.04 4.26
CA LEU A 185 -25.48 12.89 3.17
C LEU A 185 -26.02 11.86 2.17
N ASP A 186 -26.17 12.26 0.91
CA ASP A 186 -26.63 11.37 -0.16
C ASP A 186 -25.54 11.24 -1.26
N PRO A 187 -24.93 10.06 -1.43
CA PRO A 187 -23.90 9.84 -2.43
C PRO A 187 -24.51 9.67 -3.83
N GLY A 188 -24.00 10.44 -4.80
CA GLY A 188 -24.50 10.42 -6.18
C GLY A 188 -23.41 10.17 -7.22
N VAL A 189 -23.84 9.89 -8.46
CA VAL A 189 -22.93 9.66 -9.60
C VAL A 189 -22.56 10.96 -10.31
N ARG A 190 -23.54 11.83 -10.62
CA ARG A 190 -23.30 13.14 -11.27
C ARG A 190 -22.75 14.17 -10.29
N THR A 191 -23.28 14.11 -9.07
CA THR A 191 -22.86 14.90 -7.93
C THR A 191 -22.35 13.91 -6.90
N PHE A 192 -21.05 13.98 -6.59
CA PHE A 192 -20.40 12.97 -5.76
C PHE A 192 -21.05 12.82 -4.38
N MET A 193 -21.37 13.95 -3.75
CA MET A 193 -22.12 13.98 -2.49
C MET A 193 -23.03 15.20 -2.46
N THR A 194 -24.31 15.00 -2.16
CA THR A 194 -25.25 16.05 -1.77
C THR A 194 -25.41 16.04 -0.25
N PHE A 195 -25.52 17.22 0.35
CA PHE A 195 -25.77 17.34 1.77
C PHE A 195 -26.99 18.23 2.03
N PHE A 196 -27.77 17.88 3.04
CA PHE A 196 -28.97 18.59 3.46
C PHE A 196 -29.02 18.69 4.98
N SER A 197 -29.41 19.84 5.49
CA SER A 197 -29.59 20.15 6.90
C SER A 197 -30.80 21.07 7.05
N GLU A 198 -31.26 21.31 8.28
CA GLU A 198 -32.42 22.16 8.57
C GLU A 198 -32.37 23.54 7.88
N ASN A 199 -31.18 24.16 7.83
CA ASN A 199 -30.99 25.53 7.36
C ASN A 199 -30.13 25.66 6.10
N SER A 200 -29.62 24.55 5.55
CA SER A 200 -28.73 24.61 4.39
C SER A 200 -28.72 23.31 3.60
N TYR A 201 -28.47 23.44 2.31
CA TYR A 201 -28.25 22.33 1.40
C TYR A 201 -27.11 22.68 0.45
N GLY A 202 -26.50 21.66 -0.13
CA GLY A 202 -25.43 21.87 -1.09
C GLY A 202 -24.93 20.58 -1.69
N TRP A 203 -23.85 20.72 -2.46
CA TRP A 203 -23.26 19.60 -3.16
C TRP A 203 -21.75 19.76 -3.32
N LEU A 204 -21.10 18.61 -3.42
CA LEU A 204 -19.66 18.49 -3.64
C LEU A 204 -19.40 17.59 -4.84
N GLY A 205 -18.38 17.97 -5.63
CA GLY A 205 -17.93 17.19 -6.76
C GLY A 205 -18.93 17.13 -7.93
N LYS A 206 -19.74 18.18 -8.13
CA LYS A 206 -20.59 18.32 -9.32
C LYS A 206 -19.74 18.15 -10.58
N ASP A 207 -20.21 17.32 -11.50
CA ASP A 207 -19.57 17.01 -12.79
C ASP A 207 -18.13 16.45 -12.72
N SER A 208 -17.66 16.09 -11.52
CA SER A 208 -16.33 15.50 -11.34
C SER A 208 -16.24 14.12 -12.01
N ASN A 209 -17.38 13.44 -12.14
CA ASN A 209 -17.51 12.19 -12.88
C ASN A 209 -17.22 12.36 -14.38
N LEU A 210 -17.59 13.48 -15.01
CA LEU A 210 -17.41 13.71 -16.45
C LEU A 210 -15.91 13.70 -16.82
N HIS A 211 -15.08 14.34 -15.98
CA HIS A 211 -13.64 14.33 -16.19
C HIS A 211 -13.06 12.90 -16.08
N ILE A 212 -13.47 12.15 -15.05
CA ILE A 212 -13.06 10.76 -14.85
C ILE A 212 -13.53 9.88 -16.02
N GLN A 213 -14.77 10.05 -16.47
CA GLN A 213 -15.37 9.31 -17.57
C GLN A 213 -14.60 9.54 -18.88
N LYS A 214 -14.22 10.78 -19.20
CA LYS A 214 -13.36 11.11 -20.36
C LYS A 214 -12.02 10.36 -20.30
N LEU A 215 -11.42 10.24 -19.11
CA LEU A 215 -10.19 9.46 -18.93
C LEU A 215 -10.42 7.95 -19.06
N CYS A 216 -11.56 7.42 -18.60
CA CYS A 216 -11.95 6.03 -18.79
C CYS A 216 -12.10 5.70 -20.28
N PHE A 217 -12.81 6.50 -21.07
CA PHE A 217 -12.92 6.28 -22.52
C PHE A 217 -11.55 6.30 -23.22
N ARG A 218 -10.65 7.20 -22.81
CA ARG A 218 -9.28 7.20 -23.32
C ARG A 218 -8.52 5.92 -22.94
N LEU A 219 -8.74 5.40 -21.73
CA LEU A 219 -8.15 4.15 -21.27
C LEU A 219 -8.67 2.97 -22.10
N ASP A 220 -9.97 2.93 -22.39
CA ASP A 220 -10.59 1.85 -23.17
C ASP A 220 -10.03 1.85 -24.61
N LYS A 221 -9.92 3.02 -25.24
CA LYS A 221 -9.24 3.17 -26.54
C LYS A 221 -7.79 2.65 -26.49
N LEU A 222 -7.05 2.92 -25.42
CA LEU A 222 -5.69 2.39 -25.25
C LEU A 222 -5.67 0.88 -25.05
N VAL A 223 -6.60 0.33 -24.26
CA VAL A 223 -6.71 -1.12 -24.01
C VAL A 223 -7.06 -1.87 -25.29
N SER A 224 -8.00 -1.34 -26.09
CA SER A 224 -8.32 -1.87 -27.42
C SER A 224 -7.06 -1.89 -28.31
N ARG A 225 -6.30 -0.79 -28.40
CA ARG A 225 -5.04 -0.79 -29.17
C ARG A 225 -3.99 -1.79 -28.64
N ILE A 226 -3.98 -2.10 -27.35
CA ILE A 226 -3.05 -3.06 -26.74
C ILE A 226 -3.34 -4.50 -27.20
N SER A 227 -4.60 -4.85 -27.47
CA SER A 227 -4.95 -6.22 -27.88
C SER A 227 -4.28 -6.57 -29.21
N PHE A 228 -4.30 -5.63 -30.16
CA PHE A 228 -3.72 -5.79 -31.50
C PHE A 228 -2.20 -5.50 -31.57
N ALA A 229 -1.65 -4.72 -30.63
CA ALA A 229 -0.24 -4.35 -30.66
C ALA A 229 0.71 -5.52 -30.32
N LYS A 230 1.88 -5.54 -30.98
CA LYS A 230 2.96 -6.51 -30.76
C LYS A 230 4.23 -5.86 -30.17
N SER A 231 5.08 -6.67 -29.56
CA SER A 231 6.45 -6.32 -29.13
C SER A 231 6.57 -4.98 -28.36
N GLN A 232 7.46 -4.08 -28.80
CA GLN A 232 7.76 -2.81 -28.15
C GLN A 232 6.57 -1.85 -28.12
N LEU A 233 5.74 -1.82 -29.18
CA LEU A 233 4.54 -1.00 -29.20
C LEU A 233 3.57 -1.43 -28.09
N LYS A 234 3.33 -2.74 -27.95
CA LYS A 234 2.50 -3.29 -26.86
C LYS A 234 3.01 -2.86 -25.49
N LYS A 235 4.34 -2.89 -25.29
CA LYS A 235 4.98 -2.47 -24.05
C LYS A 235 4.80 -0.97 -23.78
N ARG A 236 4.94 -0.12 -24.79
CA ARG A 236 4.73 1.34 -24.68
C ARG A 236 3.26 1.66 -24.35
N LEU A 237 2.32 1.04 -25.05
CA LEU A 237 0.88 1.23 -24.80
C LEU A 237 0.47 0.75 -23.39
N LYS A 238 0.96 -0.42 -22.94
CA LYS A 238 0.73 -0.89 -21.56
C LYS A 238 1.22 0.10 -20.50
N LYS A 239 2.37 0.75 -20.72
CA LYS A 239 2.86 1.82 -19.83
C LYS A 239 1.95 3.05 -19.85
N ALA A 240 1.50 3.48 -21.03
CA ALA A 240 0.56 4.59 -21.15
C ALA A 240 -0.76 4.30 -20.42
N ALA A 241 -1.33 3.10 -20.61
CA ALA A 241 -2.53 2.65 -19.91
C ALA A 241 -2.32 2.57 -18.39
N SER A 242 -1.15 2.11 -17.93
CA SER A 242 -0.79 2.10 -16.50
C SER A 242 -0.80 3.51 -15.89
N ARG A 243 -0.18 4.48 -16.57
CA ARG A 243 -0.18 5.90 -16.14
C ARG A 243 -1.58 6.48 -16.08
N LEU A 244 -2.42 6.17 -17.08
CA LEU A 244 -3.80 6.66 -17.12
C LEU A 244 -4.65 6.06 -16.00
N ARG A 245 -4.49 4.76 -15.70
CA ARG A 245 -5.10 4.12 -14.52
C ARG A 245 -4.65 4.77 -13.22
N CYS A 246 -3.37 5.14 -13.10
CA CYS A 246 -2.87 5.87 -11.94
C CYS A 246 -3.57 7.22 -11.79
N LYS A 247 -3.68 7.99 -12.88
CA LYS A 247 -4.34 9.30 -12.89
C LYS A 247 -5.80 9.19 -12.43
N ILE A 248 -6.55 8.25 -13.02
CA ILE A 248 -7.95 8.00 -12.64
C ILE A 248 -8.06 7.67 -11.15
N LYS A 249 -7.24 6.75 -10.64
CA LYS A 249 -7.27 6.40 -9.20
C LYS A 249 -6.88 7.55 -8.29
N ASN A 250 -5.91 8.37 -8.68
CA ASN A 250 -5.50 9.52 -7.89
C ASN A 250 -6.62 10.57 -7.82
N LEU A 251 -7.32 10.84 -8.94
CA LEU A 251 -8.46 11.75 -8.97
C LEU A 251 -9.62 11.27 -8.09
N VAL A 252 -9.99 9.99 -8.21
CA VAL A 252 -11.02 9.39 -7.34
C VAL A 252 -10.62 9.54 -5.87
N LYS A 253 -9.38 9.18 -5.54
CA LYS A 253 -8.86 9.29 -4.17
C LYS A 253 -8.82 10.73 -3.67
N GLU A 254 -8.51 11.70 -4.52
CA GLU A 254 -8.51 13.12 -4.19
C GLU A 254 -9.91 13.62 -3.84
N ILE A 255 -10.94 13.23 -4.61
CA ILE A 255 -12.34 13.57 -4.32
C ILE A 255 -12.75 13.04 -2.95
N HIS A 256 -12.49 11.76 -2.67
CA HIS A 256 -12.78 11.16 -1.36
C HIS A 256 -12.04 11.86 -0.22
N HIS A 257 -10.79 12.28 -0.42
CA HIS A 257 -10.04 13.00 0.60
C HIS A 257 -10.57 14.39 0.86
N LYS A 258 -10.85 15.16 -0.20
CA LYS A 258 -11.45 16.49 -0.09
C LYS A 258 -12.78 16.42 0.66
N PHE A 259 -13.57 15.38 0.39
CA PHE A 259 -14.81 15.14 1.13
C PHE A 259 -14.57 14.82 2.62
N SER A 260 -13.63 13.93 2.95
CA SER A 260 -13.36 13.56 4.34
C SER A 260 -12.77 14.66 5.23
N HIS A 261 -12.35 15.78 4.63
CA HIS A 261 -11.75 16.92 5.31
C HIS A 261 -12.71 18.12 5.43
N ILE A 262 -13.94 17.96 4.95
CA ILE A 262 -15.07 18.88 5.17
C ILE A 262 -15.83 18.34 6.37
#